data_AF-A0A515A0M5-F1
#
_entry.id   AF-A0A515A0M5-F1
#
_cell.length_a   1.000
_cell.length_b   1.000
_cell.length_c   1.000
_cell.angle_alpha   90.00
_cell.angle_beta   90.00
_cell.angle_gamma   90.00
#
_symmetry.space_group_name_H-M   'P 1'
#
loop_
_entity.id
_entity.type
_entity.pdbx_description
1 polymer ?
#
loop_
_entity_poly.entity_id
_entity_poly.type
_entity_poly.pdbx_seq_one_letter_code
_entity_poly.pdbx_strand_id
1 'polypeptide(L)'
;MKSSLLLFLIPALFAMKAAPASETAVAPLTNGCKTITGKPKPYPCEFDLLTLWFIGKNGEVLGKITQTEKSIKLPQSKALSSSVNTSGGTLFYNVSVDFRRIHKPSFITSTYTLSKASITDPISPGETTEIDKLIKVSPNLPPATIRPNRVMFKLALNYGTSANDPNPVLIAPIQLLQLENPTAFTQLPKDINHYRDRAEAWITFIASVDFKK
;
A
#
# COMPACT_ATOMS: atom_id res chain seq x y z
N MET A 1 -74.27 17.83 58.80
CA MET A 1 -73.14 16.88 58.72
C MET A 1 -72.44 17.14 57.39
N LYS A 2 -71.30 17.85 57.42
CA LYS A 2 -70.62 18.38 56.23
C LYS A 2 -69.48 17.46 55.83
N SER A 3 -69.60 16.92 54.62
CA SER A 3 -68.65 16.03 53.95
C SER A 3 -67.38 16.81 53.58
N SER A 4 -66.20 16.31 53.97
CA SER A 4 -64.90 16.83 53.53
C SER A 4 -64.36 15.94 52.42
N LEU A 5 -64.30 16.48 51.21
CA LEU A 5 -63.78 15.85 50.01
C LEU A 5 -62.25 16.04 49.98
N LEU A 6 -61.49 14.95 50.10
CA LEU A 6 -60.03 14.96 49.92
C LEU A 6 -59.71 14.93 48.41
N LEU A 7 -59.06 15.99 47.92
CA LEU A 7 -58.55 16.08 46.55
C LEU A 7 -57.12 15.51 46.51
N PHE A 8 -56.91 14.40 45.80
CA PHE A 8 -55.58 13.86 45.49
C PHE A 8 -54.98 14.60 44.29
N LEU A 9 -53.81 15.23 44.47
CA LEU A 9 -52.98 15.79 43.40
C LEU A 9 -51.87 14.79 43.06
N ILE A 10 -51.94 14.22 41.87
CA ILE A 10 -50.88 13.38 41.27
C ILE A 10 -50.01 14.29 40.40
N PRO A 11 -48.69 14.41 40.64
CA PRO A 11 -47.79 15.04 39.68
C PRO A 11 -47.48 14.06 38.55
N ALA A 12 -47.92 14.38 37.34
CA ALA A 12 -47.51 13.69 36.12
C ALA A 12 -46.06 14.04 35.79
N LEU A 13 -45.13 13.12 36.05
CA LEU A 13 -43.79 13.15 35.49
C LEU A 13 -43.87 12.91 33.97
N PHE A 14 -43.78 13.99 33.19
CA PHE A 14 -43.44 13.89 31.77
C PHE A 14 -41.97 13.51 31.65
N ALA A 15 -41.70 12.21 31.50
CA ALA A 15 -40.42 11.72 31.00
C ALA A 15 -40.30 12.10 29.52
N MET A 16 -39.65 13.22 29.22
CA MET A 16 -39.16 13.51 27.86
C MET A 16 -38.10 12.46 27.52
N LYS A 17 -38.53 11.41 26.82
CA LYS A 17 -37.66 10.45 26.15
C LYS A 17 -36.91 11.24 25.09
N ALA A 18 -35.65 11.58 25.36
CA ALA A 18 -34.76 12.15 24.37
C ALA A 18 -34.79 11.24 23.13
N ALA A 19 -35.22 11.80 22.01
CA ALA A 19 -35.14 11.10 20.74
C ALA A 19 -33.66 10.69 20.54
N PRO A 20 -33.38 9.44 20.13
CA PRO A 20 -32.03 9.08 19.75
C PRO A 20 -31.56 10.10 18.72
N ALA A 21 -30.39 10.69 18.98
CA ALA A 21 -29.75 11.57 18.02
C ALA A 21 -29.75 10.84 16.68
N SER A 22 -30.50 11.37 15.72
CA SER A 22 -30.45 10.89 14.36
C SER A 22 -28.99 10.99 13.96
N GLU A 23 -28.34 9.84 13.75
CA GLU A 23 -27.05 9.77 13.09
C GLU A 23 -27.25 10.47 11.75
N THR A 24 -26.93 11.76 11.70
CA THR A 24 -26.72 12.46 10.44
C THR A 24 -25.69 11.64 9.71
N ALA A 25 -26.16 10.88 8.72
CA ALA A 25 -25.33 10.15 7.80
C ALA A 25 -24.29 11.14 7.30
N VAL A 26 -23.05 11.00 7.79
CA VAL A 26 -21.92 11.76 7.31
C VAL A 26 -21.89 11.46 5.82
N ALA A 27 -22.17 12.46 4.99
CA ALA A 27 -22.08 12.33 3.55
C ALA A 27 -20.75 11.62 3.27
N PRO A 28 -20.73 10.49 2.55
CA PRO A 28 -19.51 9.74 2.34
C PRO A 28 -18.51 10.73 1.73
N LEU A 29 -17.41 10.97 2.46
CA LEU A 29 -16.26 11.64 1.90
C LEU A 29 -16.04 11.01 0.53
N THR A 30 -16.01 11.82 -0.52
CA THR A 30 -15.80 11.34 -1.88
C THR A 30 -14.52 10.52 -1.88
N ASN A 31 -14.66 9.20 -1.77
CA ASN A 31 -13.54 8.27 -1.67
C ASN A 31 -12.79 8.35 -2.99
N GLY A 32 -11.76 9.19 -3.06
CA GLY A 32 -10.90 9.34 -4.24
C GLY A 32 -10.15 8.04 -4.58
N CYS A 33 -10.13 7.09 -3.65
CA CYS A 33 -9.54 5.77 -3.86
C CYS A 33 -10.53 4.80 -4.49
N LYS A 34 -10.15 4.31 -5.66
CA LYS A 34 -10.92 3.33 -6.44
C LYS A 34 -10.15 2.02 -6.51
N THR A 35 -10.87 0.92 -6.60
CA THR A 35 -10.33 -0.37 -7.06
C THR A 35 -9.84 -0.24 -8.50
N ILE A 36 -9.08 -1.23 -9.00
CA ILE A 36 -8.70 -1.21 -10.42
C ILE A 36 -9.92 -1.22 -11.35
N THR A 37 -11.03 -1.83 -10.94
CA THR A 37 -12.27 -1.83 -11.72
C THR A 37 -12.99 -0.47 -11.69
N GLY A 38 -12.40 0.55 -11.07
CA GLY A 38 -12.94 1.91 -10.97
C GLY A 38 -14.02 2.06 -9.90
N LYS A 39 -14.37 0.99 -9.18
CA LYS A 39 -15.36 1.04 -8.09
C LYS A 39 -14.75 1.76 -6.88
N PRO A 40 -15.51 2.60 -6.16
CA PRO A 40 -15.01 3.22 -4.94
C PRO A 40 -14.71 2.15 -3.89
N LYS A 41 -13.61 2.31 -3.16
CA LYS A 41 -13.37 1.49 -1.97
C LYS A 41 -14.40 1.85 -0.87
N PRO A 42 -14.75 0.90 0.02
CA PRO A 42 -15.72 1.16 1.10
C PRO A 42 -15.21 2.16 2.15
N TYR A 43 -13.91 2.44 2.17
CA TYR A 43 -13.28 3.45 3.00
C TYR A 43 -12.20 4.21 2.19
N PRO A 44 -11.88 5.46 2.54
CA PRO A 44 -10.86 6.24 1.85
C PRO A 44 -9.47 5.63 2.09
N CYS A 45 -8.62 5.60 1.06
CA CYS A 45 -7.24 5.18 1.22
C CYS A 45 -6.47 6.16 2.10
N GLU A 46 -5.70 5.61 3.01
CA GLU A 46 -4.96 6.37 4.01
C GLU A 46 -3.69 7.02 3.42
N PHE A 47 -3.09 6.39 2.41
CA PHE A 47 -1.80 6.77 1.84
C PHE A 47 -1.85 6.89 0.32
N ASP A 48 -0.82 7.56 -0.21
CA ASP A 48 -0.42 7.54 -1.61
C ASP A 48 1.07 7.18 -1.71
N LEU A 49 1.43 6.37 -2.72
CA LEU A 49 2.82 6.03 -3.06
C LEU A 49 3.30 6.97 -4.16
N LEU A 50 4.25 7.82 -3.82
CA LEU A 50 4.66 8.95 -4.66
C LEU A 50 5.79 8.57 -5.61
N THR A 51 6.89 8.04 -5.07
CA THR A 51 8.11 7.84 -5.85
C THR A 51 8.96 6.71 -5.28
N LEU A 52 9.48 5.87 -6.16
CA LEU A 52 10.51 4.88 -5.84
C LEU A 52 11.83 5.38 -6.43
N TRP A 53 12.82 5.62 -5.59
CA TRP A 53 14.16 6.04 -5.97
C TRP A 53 15.09 4.84 -5.95
N PHE A 54 15.73 4.56 -7.09
CA PHE A 54 16.71 3.49 -7.21
C PHE A 54 18.10 4.06 -6.99
N ILE A 55 18.83 3.48 -6.05
CA ILE A 55 20.07 4.02 -5.50
C ILE A 55 21.21 3.01 -5.73
N GLY A 56 22.30 3.51 -6.31
CA GLY A 56 23.49 2.75 -6.64
C GLY A 56 24.45 2.56 -5.45
N LYS A 57 25.53 1.82 -5.69
CA LYS A 57 26.54 1.47 -4.68
C LYS A 57 27.26 2.66 -4.05
N ASN A 58 27.31 3.80 -4.73
CA ASN A 58 27.95 5.02 -4.21
C ASN A 58 26.90 6.00 -3.63
N GLY A 59 25.65 5.56 -3.44
CA GLY A 59 24.57 6.41 -2.96
C GLY A 59 23.97 7.33 -4.03
N GLU A 60 24.37 7.19 -5.31
CA GLU A 60 23.82 7.98 -6.40
C GLU A 60 22.40 7.52 -6.76
N VAL A 61 21.56 8.46 -7.19
CA VAL A 61 20.24 8.13 -7.75
C VAL A 61 20.43 7.67 -9.20
N LEU A 62 20.07 6.42 -9.48
CA LEU A 62 20.11 5.81 -10.81
C LEU A 62 18.86 6.14 -11.63
N GLY A 63 17.76 6.44 -10.95
CA GLY A 63 16.49 6.82 -11.56
C GLY A 63 15.35 6.74 -10.56
N LYS A 64 14.15 7.02 -11.04
CA LYS A 64 12.94 7.01 -10.23
C LYS A 64 11.76 6.40 -10.99
N ILE A 65 10.82 5.87 -10.24
CA ILE A 65 9.51 5.42 -10.72
C ILE A 65 8.45 6.27 -10.04
N THR A 66 7.42 6.66 -10.79
CA THR A 66 6.30 7.48 -10.31
C THR A 66 4.96 6.90 -10.78
N GLN A 67 3.86 7.60 -10.53
CA GLN A 67 2.55 7.20 -11.05
C GLN A 67 2.44 7.29 -12.58
N THR A 68 3.28 8.09 -13.24
CA THR A 68 3.30 8.25 -14.71
C THR A 68 4.48 7.55 -15.38
N GLU A 69 5.60 7.42 -14.67
CA GLU A 69 6.82 6.78 -15.17
C GLU A 69 6.99 5.42 -14.51
N LYS A 70 6.71 4.36 -15.28
CA LYS A 70 6.57 2.98 -14.78
C LYS A 70 7.72 2.06 -15.18
N SER A 71 8.72 2.53 -15.91
CA SER A 71 9.85 1.73 -16.34
C SER A 71 11.17 2.35 -15.91
N ILE A 72 12.15 1.49 -15.61
CA ILE A 72 13.52 1.92 -15.29
C ILE A 72 14.54 0.93 -15.85
N LYS A 73 15.68 1.44 -16.31
CA LYS A 73 16.84 0.65 -16.73
C LYS A 73 18.00 0.91 -15.78
N LEU A 74 18.43 -0.12 -15.06
CA LEU A 74 19.47 -0.03 -14.03
C LEU A 74 20.82 -0.55 -14.57
N PRO A 75 21.92 0.20 -14.44
CA PRO A 75 23.23 -0.30 -14.87
C PRO A 75 23.77 -1.37 -13.91
N GLN A 76 24.18 -2.53 -14.43
CA GLN A 76 24.77 -3.60 -13.61
C GLN A 76 25.99 -3.12 -12.81
N SER A 77 26.84 -2.28 -13.42
CA SER A 77 28.06 -1.75 -12.80
C SER A 77 27.81 -0.90 -11.55
N LYS A 78 26.56 -0.46 -11.35
CA LYS A 78 26.10 0.38 -10.23
C LYS A 78 25.37 -0.40 -9.14
N ALA A 79 25.15 -1.70 -9.32
CA ALA A 79 24.59 -2.56 -8.26
C ALA A 79 25.44 -2.49 -6.98
N LEU A 80 24.79 -2.52 -5.82
CA LEU A 80 25.43 -2.55 -4.50
C LEU A 80 26.38 -3.75 -4.37
N SER A 81 25.91 -4.89 -4.84
CA SER A 81 26.62 -6.16 -4.87
C SER A 81 25.96 -7.09 -5.89
N SER A 82 26.67 -8.17 -6.21
CA SER A 82 26.17 -9.23 -7.07
C SER A 82 26.55 -10.61 -6.53
N SER A 83 25.68 -11.59 -6.68
CA SER A 83 26.02 -13.01 -6.61
C SER A 83 25.96 -13.61 -8.01
N VAL A 84 26.86 -14.54 -8.33
CA VAL A 84 26.91 -15.21 -9.63
C VAL A 84 26.92 -16.71 -9.39
N ASN A 85 26.16 -17.44 -10.18
CA ASN A 85 26.18 -18.91 -10.27
C ASN A 85 26.32 -19.33 -11.74
N THR A 86 26.37 -20.64 -12.00
CA THR A 86 26.60 -21.18 -13.35
C THR A 86 25.52 -20.82 -14.37
N SER A 87 24.32 -20.46 -13.91
CA SER A 87 23.15 -20.23 -14.78
C SER A 87 22.60 -18.82 -14.67
N GLY A 88 23.32 -17.90 -14.01
CA GLY A 88 22.84 -16.55 -13.75
C GLY A 88 23.38 -15.93 -12.46
N GLY A 89 22.57 -15.10 -11.81
CA GLY A 89 22.97 -14.41 -10.59
C GLY A 89 21.88 -13.52 -10.00
N THR A 90 22.25 -12.76 -8.97
CA THR A 90 21.38 -11.76 -8.34
C THR A 90 22.13 -10.43 -8.25
N LEU A 91 21.47 -9.34 -8.64
CA LEU A 91 21.96 -7.98 -8.43
C LEU A 91 21.18 -7.32 -7.30
N PHE A 92 21.87 -6.63 -6.41
CA PHE A 92 21.26 -5.92 -5.29
C PHE A 92 21.31 -4.41 -5.50
N TYR A 93 20.17 -3.73 -5.33
CA TYR A 93 20.06 -2.27 -5.36
C TYR A 93 19.38 -1.76 -4.09
N ASN A 94 19.65 -0.52 -3.71
CA ASN A 94 18.86 0.14 -2.67
C ASN A 94 17.66 0.80 -3.35
N VAL A 95 16.48 0.63 -2.78
CA VAL A 95 15.28 1.35 -3.19
C VAL A 95 14.77 2.16 -2.02
N SER A 96 14.52 3.43 -2.26
CA SER A 96 13.87 4.32 -1.30
C SER A 96 12.47 4.68 -1.78
N VAL A 97 11.48 4.53 -0.92
CA VAL A 97 10.07 4.72 -1.24
C VAL A 97 9.56 5.93 -0.51
N ASP A 98 9.10 6.92 -1.27
CA ASP A 98 8.37 8.06 -0.77
C ASP A 98 6.87 7.79 -0.82
N PHE A 99 6.22 7.92 0.33
CA PHE A 99 4.78 7.79 0.46
C PHE A 99 4.23 8.87 1.38
N ARG A 100 2.98 9.25 1.20
CA ARG A 100 2.37 10.33 1.97
C ARG A 100 1.01 9.88 2.47
N ARG A 101 0.71 10.23 3.71
CA ARG A 101 -0.64 10.11 4.25
C ARG A 101 -1.55 11.09 3.52
N ILE A 102 -2.72 10.70 3.07
CA ILE A 102 -3.69 11.58 2.39
C ILE A 102 -5.01 11.70 3.16
N HIS A 103 -5.34 10.67 3.97
CA HIS A 103 -6.50 10.69 4.85
C HIS A 103 -6.13 10.22 6.26
N LYS A 104 -7.04 10.43 7.22
CA LYS A 104 -6.94 9.83 8.55
C LYS A 104 -7.11 8.30 8.42
N PRO A 105 -6.47 7.49 9.28
CA PRO A 105 -6.67 6.05 9.28
C PRO A 105 -8.15 5.71 9.48
N SER A 106 -8.72 4.89 8.60
CA SER A 106 -10.06 4.32 8.83
C SER A 106 -10.03 3.23 9.89
N PHE A 107 -8.87 2.57 10.06
CA PHE A 107 -8.65 1.52 11.05
C PHE A 107 -7.35 1.75 11.79
N ILE A 108 -7.39 1.58 13.10
CA ILE A 108 -6.20 1.67 13.95
C ILE A 108 -5.33 0.43 13.69
N THR A 109 -4.02 0.64 13.56
CA THR A 109 -3.02 -0.42 13.46
C THR A 109 -1.78 -0.09 14.28
N SER A 110 -1.09 -1.11 14.79
CA SER A 110 0.20 -0.98 15.47
C SER A 110 1.39 -0.91 14.50
N THR A 111 1.18 -1.28 13.23
CA THR A 111 2.20 -1.23 12.17
C THR A 111 1.54 -1.17 10.80
N TYR A 112 2.18 -0.49 9.85
CA TYR A 112 1.91 -0.70 8.43
C TYR A 112 2.94 -1.67 7.86
N THR A 113 2.63 -2.25 6.71
CA THR A 113 3.51 -3.20 6.02
C THR A 113 3.71 -2.75 4.57
N LEU A 114 4.96 -2.78 4.12
CA LEU A 114 5.30 -2.61 2.71
C LEU A 114 5.72 -3.97 2.14
N SER A 115 4.93 -4.50 1.22
CA SER A 115 5.09 -5.81 0.59
C SER A 115 5.57 -5.68 -0.86
N LYS A 116 6.30 -6.69 -1.34
CA LYS A 116 6.93 -6.74 -2.67
C LYS A 116 6.50 -8.02 -3.38
N ALA A 117 6.03 -7.90 -4.62
CA ALA A 117 5.60 -9.05 -5.39
C ALA A 117 6.05 -9.00 -6.86
N SER A 118 6.26 -10.18 -7.45
CA SER A 118 6.27 -10.35 -8.91
C SER A 118 4.85 -10.52 -9.41
N ILE A 119 4.60 -10.14 -10.66
CA ILE A 119 3.32 -10.38 -11.33
C ILE A 119 3.50 -11.56 -12.28
N THR A 120 2.76 -12.65 -12.08
CA THR A 120 2.94 -13.91 -12.84
C THR A 120 1.97 -14.08 -14.02
N ASP A 121 0.89 -13.30 -14.08
CA ASP A 121 -0.14 -13.35 -15.12
C ASP A 121 -0.69 -11.93 -15.34
N PRO A 122 -1.26 -11.54 -16.49
CA PRO A 122 -2.02 -10.31 -16.58
C PRO A 122 -3.18 -10.43 -15.60
N ILE A 123 -3.13 -9.68 -14.50
CA ILE A 123 -4.36 -8.99 -14.15
C ILE A 123 -5.45 -9.81 -13.43
N SER A 124 -5.19 -10.98 -12.85
CA SER A 124 -6.21 -11.92 -12.35
C SER A 124 -5.87 -12.58 -10.99
N PRO A 125 -6.84 -12.93 -10.11
CA PRO A 125 -6.59 -13.56 -8.81
C PRO A 125 -5.69 -14.80 -8.91
N GLY A 126 -4.61 -14.85 -8.11
CA GLY A 126 -3.44 -15.74 -8.30
C GLY A 126 -2.18 -15.00 -8.80
N GLU A 127 -2.33 -13.70 -9.04
CA GLU A 127 -1.45 -12.80 -9.79
C GLU A 127 -0.07 -12.50 -9.21
N THR A 128 0.11 -12.66 -7.89
CA THR A 128 1.28 -12.15 -7.20
C THR A 128 1.88 -13.20 -6.29
N THR A 129 3.14 -13.50 -6.52
CA THR A 129 3.96 -14.22 -5.54
C THR A 129 4.63 -13.18 -4.66
N GLU A 130 4.34 -13.19 -3.36
CA GLU A 130 5.10 -12.40 -2.39
C GLU A 130 6.54 -12.91 -2.38
N ILE A 131 7.49 -12.03 -2.72
CA ILE A 131 8.88 -12.43 -2.92
C ILE A 131 9.71 -12.26 -1.64
N ASP A 132 9.32 -11.38 -0.72
CA ASP A 132 10.15 -11.04 0.42
C ASP A 132 9.37 -10.53 1.64
N LYS A 133 10.02 -10.57 2.80
CA LYS A 133 9.50 -10.15 4.10
C LYS A 133 8.96 -8.73 4.07
N LEU A 134 7.77 -8.58 4.64
CA LEU A 134 7.11 -7.30 4.92
C LEU A 134 8.05 -6.33 5.63
N ILE A 135 8.26 -5.16 5.03
CA ILE A 135 8.98 -4.06 5.69
C ILE A 135 7.99 -3.39 6.64
N LYS A 136 8.29 -3.43 7.94
CA LYS A 136 7.47 -2.76 8.95
C LYS A 136 7.65 -1.26 8.87
N VAL A 137 6.54 -0.55 8.82
CA VAL A 137 6.47 0.91 8.80
C VAL A 137 5.76 1.36 10.08
N SER A 138 6.39 2.29 10.81
CA SER A 138 5.86 2.83 12.06
C SER A 138 4.46 3.41 11.87
N PRO A 139 3.53 3.22 12.83
CA PRO A 139 2.21 3.84 12.76
C PRO A 139 2.26 5.36 12.96
N ASN A 140 3.31 5.86 13.62
CA ASN A 140 3.50 7.27 13.97
C ASN A 140 4.03 8.06 12.76
N LEU A 141 3.15 8.25 11.77
CA LEU A 141 3.46 8.98 10.55
C LEU A 141 2.85 10.40 10.61
N PRO A 142 3.54 11.42 10.07
CA PRO A 142 3.02 12.77 10.01
C PRO A 142 1.67 12.83 9.26
N PRO A 143 0.82 13.82 9.59
CA PRO A 143 -0.36 14.18 8.81
C PRO A 143 -0.06 14.52 7.35
N ALA A 144 -1.11 14.53 6.52
CA ALA A 144 -1.01 14.65 5.08
C ALA A 144 -0.30 15.90 4.54
N THR A 145 -0.32 16.99 5.32
CA THR A 145 0.20 18.29 4.91
C THR A 145 1.66 18.54 5.28
N ILE A 146 2.29 17.67 6.07
CA ILE A 146 3.62 17.96 6.61
C ILE A 146 4.73 17.61 5.63
N ARG A 147 4.92 16.31 5.33
CA ARG A 147 5.98 15.82 4.45
C ARG A 147 5.72 14.39 3.99
N PRO A 148 6.35 13.92 2.90
CA PRO A 148 6.43 12.50 2.60
C PRO A 148 7.20 11.76 3.69
N ASN A 149 6.81 10.51 3.90
CA ASN A 149 7.54 9.50 4.64
C ASN A 149 8.44 8.73 3.70
N ARG A 150 9.55 8.23 4.23
CA ARG A 150 10.54 7.50 3.47
C ARG A 150 10.91 6.21 4.16
N VAL A 151 10.83 5.11 3.43
CA VAL A 151 11.38 3.81 3.85
C VAL A 151 12.36 3.32 2.80
N MET A 152 13.32 2.50 3.22
CA MET A 152 14.34 1.95 2.32
C MET A 152 14.39 0.44 2.45
N PHE A 153 14.67 -0.23 1.33
CA PHE A 153 14.89 -1.66 1.30
C PHE A 153 15.90 -2.05 0.23
N LYS A 154 16.44 -3.27 0.35
CA LYS A 154 17.28 -3.87 -0.68
C LYS A 154 16.40 -4.61 -1.69
N LEU A 155 16.48 -4.21 -2.95
CA LEU A 155 15.86 -4.89 -4.07
C LEU A 155 16.83 -5.94 -4.62
N ALA A 156 16.36 -7.18 -4.71
CA ALA A 156 17.07 -8.26 -5.38
C ALA A 156 16.49 -8.45 -6.79
N LEU A 157 17.35 -8.40 -7.81
CA LEU A 157 17.01 -8.68 -9.20
C LEU A 157 17.75 -9.93 -9.65
N ASN A 158 17.02 -11.05 -9.69
CA ASN A 158 17.54 -12.32 -10.19
C ASN A 158 17.60 -12.28 -11.71
N TYR A 159 18.68 -12.80 -12.29
CA TYR A 159 18.84 -12.93 -13.72
C TYR A 159 19.36 -14.31 -14.08
N GLY A 160 18.99 -14.79 -15.26
CA GLY A 160 19.48 -16.02 -15.86
C GLY A 160 20.34 -15.73 -17.08
N THR A 161 21.25 -16.65 -17.36
CA THR A 161 22.03 -16.69 -18.61
C THR A 161 21.80 -18.03 -19.29
N SER A 162 21.60 -18.03 -20.61
CA SER A 162 21.49 -19.25 -21.40
C SER A 162 22.78 -19.48 -22.18
N ALA A 163 23.18 -20.73 -22.36
CA ALA A 163 24.33 -21.05 -23.21
C ALA A 163 24.14 -20.56 -24.66
N ASN A 164 22.88 -20.45 -25.10
CA ASN A 164 22.50 -20.05 -26.46
C ASN A 164 22.11 -18.56 -26.58
N ASP A 165 22.04 -17.83 -25.46
CA ASP A 165 21.74 -16.38 -25.47
C ASP A 165 22.76 -15.65 -24.58
N PRO A 166 23.66 -14.85 -25.18
CA PRO A 166 24.67 -14.13 -24.43
C PRO A 166 24.08 -13.00 -23.56
N ASN A 167 22.79 -12.68 -23.71
CA ASN A 167 22.14 -11.59 -22.98
C ASN A 167 21.46 -12.13 -21.72
N PRO A 168 21.89 -11.70 -20.52
CA PRO A 168 21.19 -12.07 -19.31
C PRO A 168 19.77 -11.49 -19.27
N VAL A 169 18.81 -12.26 -18.76
CA VAL A 169 17.40 -11.85 -18.65
C VAL A 169 16.96 -11.92 -17.20
N LEU A 170 16.17 -10.93 -16.74
CA LEU A 170 15.60 -10.96 -15.39
C LEU A 170 14.59 -12.10 -15.23
N ILE A 171 14.70 -12.84 -14.13
CA ILE A 171 13.79 -13.94 -13.78
C ILE A 171 12.83 -13.45 -12.70
N ALA A 172 11.53 -13.52 -13.00
CA ALA A 172 10.45 -13.14 -12.07
C ALA A 172 10.71 -11.81 -11.33
N PRO A 173 10.95 -10.70 -12.05
CA PRO A 173 11.27 -9.43 -11.41
C PRO A 173 10.13 -8.97 -10.50
N ILE A 174 10.48 -8.30 -9.39
CA ILE A 174 9.49 -7.57 -8.60
C ILE A 174 8.91 -6.47 -9.47
N GLN A 175 7.58 -6.43 -9.54
CA GLN A 175 6.82 -5.52 -10.39
C GLN A 175 5.73 -4.76 -9.63
N LEU A 176 5.47 -5.13 -8.38
CA LEU A 176 4.44 -4.53 -7.55
C LEU A 176 5.01 -4.26 -6.15
N LEU A 177 4.71 -3.05 -5.66
CA LEU A 177 4.94 -2.64 -4.28
C LEU A 177 3.61 -2.17 -3.70
N GLN A 178 3.30 -2.62 -2.48
CA GLN A 178 2.04 -2.28 -1.81
C GLN A 178 2.31 -1.83 -0.39
N LEU A 179 1.61 -0.76 0.02
CA LEU A 179 1.56 -0.30 1.40
C LEU A 179 0.21 -0.69 1.99
N GLU A 180 0.25 -1.37 3.12
CA GLU A 180 -0.91 -2.00 3.72
C GLU A 180 -1.09 -1.53 5.17
N ASN A 181 -2.34 -1.30 5.54
CA ASN A 181 -2.81 -1.33 6.91
C ASN A 181 -3.35 -2.75 7.17
N PRO A 182 -2.68 -3.60 7.95
CA PRO A 182 -3.08 -5.00 8.13
C PRO A 182 -4.52 -5.15 8.63
N THR A 183 -4.98 -4.24 9.49
CA THR A 183 -6.37 -4.22 9.97
C THR A 183 -7.32 -3.98 8.80
N ALA A 184 -7.13 -2.87 8.07
CA ALA A 184 -7.97 -2.50 6.92
C ALA A 184 -7.97 -3.58 5.83
N PHE A 185 -6.79 -4.18 5.59
CA PHE A 185 -6.59 -5.23 4.60
C PHE A 185 -7.52 -6.44 4.84
N THR A 186 -7.73 -6.82 6.11
CA THR A 186 -8.63 -7.93 6.48
C THR A 186 -10.12 -7.60 6.41
N GLN A 187 -10.50 -6.32 6.44
CA GLN A 187 -11.91 -5.89 6.44
C GLN A 187 -12.54 -5.88 5.04
N LEU A 188 -11.71 -5.93 3.99
CA LEU A 188 -12.20 -5.92 2.63
C LEU A 188 -12.74 -7.31 2.23
N PRO A 189 -13.93 -7.35 1.62
CA PRO A 189 -14.58 -8.61 1.32
C PRO A 189 -13.73 -9.44 0.33
N LYS A 190 -13.80 -10.77 0.49
CA LYS A 190 -12.96 -11.73 -0.24
C LYS A 190 -13.22 -11.76 -1.75
N ASP A 191 -14.31 -11.16 -2.20
CA ASP A 191 -14.69 -10.99 -3.61
C ASP A 191 -13.88 -9.88 -4.31
N ILE A 192 -13.11 -9.08 -3.57
CA ILE A 192 -12.07 -8.23 -4.15
C ILE A 192 -10.92 -9.12 -4.61
N ASN A 193 -11.01 -9.50 -5.88
CA ASN A 193 -10.13 -10.46 -6.54
C ASN A 193 -8.67 -9.99 -6.64
N HIS A 194 -8.41 -8.68 -6.70
CA HIS A 194 -7.04 -8.17 -6.83
C HIS A 194 -6.46 -7.84 -5.47
N TYR A 195 -5.37 -8.52 -5.10
CA TYR A 195 -4.66 -8.31 -3.83
C TYR A 195 -4.29 -6.83 -3.60
N ARG A 196 -4.02 -6.07 -4.68
CA ARG A 196 -3.74 -4.63 -4.63
C ARG A 196 -4.93 -3.73 -4.32
N ASP A 197 -6.14 -4.14 -4.65
CA ASP A 197 -7.34 -3.36 -4.30
C ASP A 197 -7.55 -3.34 -2.78
N ARG A 198 -6.90 -4.27 -2.07
CA ARG A 198 -6.90 -4.34 -0.61
C ARG A 198 -5.84 -3.47 0.06
N ALA A 199 -4.80 -3.07 -0.67
CA ALA A 199 -3.76 -2.20 -0.13
C ALA A 199 -4.24 -0.76 0.06
N GLU A 200 -3.59 -0.01 0.95
CA GLU A 200 -3.81 1.42 1.14
C GLU A 200 -3.27 2.23 -0.05
N ALA A 201 -2.13 1.81 -0.57
CA ALA A 201 -1.55 2.34 -1.79
C ALA A 201 -0.76 1.25 -2.49
N TRP A 202 -0.63 1.33 -3.81
CA TRP A 202 0.20 0.43 -4.57
C TRP A 202 0.82 1.14 -5.77
N ILE A 203 1.91 0.57 -6.27
CA ILE A 203 2.56 1.03 -7.49
C ILE A 203 3.14 -0.17 -8.24
N THR A 204 2.83 -0.24 -9.53
CA THR A 204 3.47 -1.18 -10.45
C THR A 204 4.69 -0.54 -11.12
N PHE A 205 5.67 -1.35 -11.48
CA PHE A 205 6.83 -0.90 -12.25
C PHE A 205 7.50 -2.04 -13.00
N ILE A 206 8.29 -1.67 -14.00
CA ILE A 206 9.08 -2.57 -14.83
C ILE A 206 10.54 -2.18 -14.65
N ALA A 207 11.31 -3.03 -13.98
CA ALA A 207 12.76 -2.90 -13.91
C ALA A 207 13.41 -3.72 -15.03
N SER A 208 14.42 -3.13 -15.66
CA SER A 208 15.33 -3.80 -16.58
C SER A 208 16.78 -3.49 -16.16
N VAL A 209 17.73 -4.30 -16.60
CA VAL A 209 19.15 -4.11 -16.29
C VAL A 209 19.94 -3.94 -17.58
N ASP A 210 20.84 -2.96 -17.59
CA ASP A 210 21.90 -2.89 -18.60
C ASP A 210 23.07 -3.76 -18.15
N PHE A 211 23.20 -4.94 -18.76
CA PHE A 211 24.27 -5.89 -18.51
C PHE A 211 25.55 -5.59 -19.30
N LYS A 212 25.59 -4.49 -20.06
CA LYS A 212 26.81 -4.05 -20.74
C LYS A 212 27.82 -3.55 -19.69
N LYS A 213 29.09 -3.93 -19.90
CA LYS A 213 30.21 -3.51 -19.05
C LYS A 213 30.55 -2.04 -19.26
#